data_AF-A0A951F2A1-F1
#
_entry.id   AF-A0A951F2A1-F1
#
_cell.length_a   1.000
_cell.length_b   1.000
_cell.length_c   1.000
_cell.angle_alpha   90.00
_cell.angle_beta   90.00
_cell.angle_gamma   90.00
#
_symmetry.space_group_name_H-M   'P 1'
#
loop_
_entity.id
_entity.type
_entity.pdbx_description
1 polymer ?
#
loop_
_entity_poly.entity_id
_entity_poly.type
_entity_poly.pdbx_seq_one_letter_code
_entity_poly.pdbx_strand_id
1 'polypeptide(L)'
;MASLATIVNRFVGVRELADAPPAIWTRTEAPRLRPIANEDVYLFIKRIDNTAVVRAADPAALRARTGTVATGFVAALLVIAGLVPAAYNTMSGFTIQNLKQEQAKLRQEQAVLEVREANLLNVKRLDKLADSLKMAAPAPTQEMLVSGKSKAEARNTLPYGTTAAR
;
A
#
# COMPACT_ATOMS: atom_id res chain seq x y z
N MET A 1 -35.26 17.84 11.61
CA MET A 1 -34.57 17.62 10.33
C MET A 1 -35.52 17.96 9.19
N ALA A 2 -35.32 19.10 8.52
CA ALA A 2 -36.18 19.48 7.40
C ALA A 2 -35.79 18.65 6.17
N SER A 3 -36.69 17.76 5.75
CA SER A 3 -36.50 16.92 4.56
C SER A 3 -36.38 17.79 3.31
N LEU A 4 -35.49 17.40 2.40
CA LEU A 4 -35.22 18.02 1.11
C LEU A 4 -36.51 18.25 0.29
N ALA A 5 -37.54 17.42 0.52
CA ALA A 5 -38.88 17.57 -0.05
C ALA A 5 -39.56 18.91 0.31
N THR A 6 -39.31 19.45 1.51
CA THR A 6 -39.93 20.71 1.99
C THR A 6 -39.33 21.93 1.29
N ILE A 7 -38.05 21.88 0.93
CA ILE A 7 -37.38 22.97 0.21
C ILE A 7 -37.82 22.97 -1.26
N VAL A 8 -37.94 21.80 -1.87
CA VAL A 8 -38.37 21.66 -3.27
C VAL A 8 -39.82 22.14 -3.44
N ASN A 9 -40.73 21.81 -2.51
CA ASN A 9 -42.12 22.28 -2.56
C ASN A 9 -42.26 23.81 -2.38
N ARG A 10 -41.27 24.47 -1.76
CA ARG A 10 -41.28 25.91 -1.57
C ARG A 10 -40.83 26.68 -2.81
N PHE A 11 -39.95 26.10 -3.62
CA PHE A 11 -39.43 26.73 -4.83
C PHE A 11 -40.18 26.32 -6.10
N VAL A 12 -40.69 25.10 -6.16
CA VAL A 12 -41.55 24.62 -7.24
C VAL A 12 -43.00 24.83 -6.80
N GLY A 13 -43.44 26.09 -6.86
CA GLY A 13 -44.83 26.45 -6.60
C GLY A 13 -45.75 25.80 -7.63
N VAL A 14 -46.09 24.53 -7.46
CA VAL A 14 -47.23 23.90 -8.10
C VAL A 14 -48.46 24.47 -7.39
N ARG A 15 -48.91 25.64 -7.84
CA ARG A 15 -50.32 25.98 -7.70
C ARG A 15 -51.05 24.93 -8.53
N GLU A 16 -51.62 23.92 -7.87
CA GLU A 16 -52.73 23.19 -8.45
C GLU A 16 -53.74 24.22 -8.91
N LEU A 17 -53.86 24.35 -10.23
CA LEU A 17 -54.90 25.12 -10.88
C LEU A 17 -56.17 24.27 -10.81
N ALA A 18 -56.62 23.98 -9.57
CA ALA A 18 -57.87 23.28 -9.33
C ALA A 18 -59.00 24.19 -9.83
N ASP A 19 -59.67 23.73 -10.89
CA ASP A 19 -60.97 24.17 -11.41
C ASP A 19 -61.37 25.61 -11.06
N ALA A 20 -60.76 26.58 -11.73
CA ALA A 20 -61.43 27.85 -11.91
C ALA A 20 -62.47 27.65 -13.03
N PRO A 21 -63.78 27.75 -12.76
CA PRO A 21 -64.78 27.66 -13.81
C PRO A 21 -64.52 28.73 -14.88
N PRO A 22 -64.76 28.44 -16.18
CA PRO A 22 -64.55 29.43 -17.22
C PRO A 22 -65.47 30.63 -16.94
N ALA A 23 -64.90 31.83 -16.84
CA ALA A 23 -65.68 33.05 -16.71
C ALA A 23 -66.51 33.25 -17.99
N ILE A 24 -67.81 32.95 -17.93
CA ILE A 24 -68.75 33.21 -19.02
C ILE A 24 -69.15 34.68 -18.93
N TRP A 25 -68.54 35.51 -19.77
CA TRP A 25 -68.93 36.91 -19.93
C TRP A 25 -70.15 36.98 -20.87
N THR A 26 -71.35 37.05 -20.30
CA THR A 26 -72.55 37.38 -21.08
C THR A 26 -72.49 38.85 -21.49
N ARG A 27 -72.13 39.07 -22.75
CA ARG A 27 -72.05 40.40 -23.35
C ARG A 27 -73.46 40.97 -23.53
N THR A 28 -73.88 41.83 -22.60
CA THR A 28 -74.91 42.85 -22.84
C THR A 28 -74.19 44.18 -22.80
N GLU A 29 -74.26 44.94 -23.89
CA GLU A 29 -73.40 46.09 -24.16
C GLU A 29 -73.42 47.12 -23.02
N ALA A 30 -72.38 47.11 -22.20
CA ALA A 30 -72.14 48.03 -21.11
C ALA A 30 -71.24 49.19 -21.58
N PRO A 31 -71.41 50.42 -21.03
CA PRO A 31 -70.68 51.61 -21.47
C PRO A 31 -69.16 51.38 -21.40
N ARG A 32 -68.46 51.67 -22.51
CA ARG A 32 -67.01 51.51 -22.63
C ARG A 32 -66.30 52.46 -21.64
N LEU A 33 -65.68 51.87 -20.62
CA LEU A 33 -64.77 52.57 -19.71
C LEU A 33 -63.50 53.01 -20.46
N ARG A 34 -62.81 54.04 -19.93
CA ARG A 34 -61.52 54.50 -20.45
C ARG A 34 -60.50 53.35 -20.31
N PRO A 35 -59.73 53.03 -21.37
CA PRO A 35 -58.74 51.99 -21.30
C PRO A 35 -57.71 52.30 -20.21
N ILE A 36 -57.47 51.34 -19.32
CA ILE A 36 -56.42 51.41 -18.31
C ILE A 36 -55.11 51.00 -18.97
N ALA A 37 -54.00 51.65 -18.60
CA ALA A 37 -52.70 51.31 -19.17
C ALA A 37 -52.40 49.80 -19.03
N ASN A 38 -52.01 49.17 -20.13
CA ASN A 38 -51.67 47.75 -20.27
C ASN A 38 -52.83 46.74 -20.25
N GLU A 39 -54.10 47.17 -20.40
CA GLU A 39 -55.22 46.23 -20.49
C GLU A 39 -55.21 45.33 -21.74
N ASP A 40 -54.53 45.77 -22.81
CA ASP A 40 -54.35 45.01 -24.05
C ASP A 40 -53.10 44.10 -24.04
N VAL A 41 -52.35 44.06 -22.93
CA VAL A 41 -51.12 43.28 -22.83
C VAL A 41 -51.43 41.88 -22.34
N TYR A 42 -51.68 40.98 -23.28
CA TYR A 42 -51.78 39.55 -23.00
C TYR A 42 -50.39 38.94 -22.80
N LEU A 43 -50.05 38.58 -21.57
CA LEU A 43 -48.85 37.81 -21.26
C LEU A 43 -49.05 36.35 -21.69
N PHE A 44 -48.64 36.03 -22.91
CA PHE A 44 -48.61 34.65 -23.38
C PHE A 44 -47.44 33.90 -22.76
N ILE A 45 -47.74 32.97 -21.85
CA ILE A 45 -46.75 32.04 -21.31
C ILE A 45 -46.64 30.85 -22.25
N LYS A 46 -45.59 30.84 -23.10
CA LYS A 46 -45.27 29.68 -23.92
C LYS A 46 -44.89 28.51 -23.00
N ARG A 47 -45.67 27.43 -23.02
CA ARG A 47 -45.31 26.17 -22.35
C ARG A 47 -44.18 25.52 -23.13
N ILE A 48 -42.96 25.60 -22.60
CA ILE A 48 -41.80 24.92 -23.18
C ILE A 48 -41.76 23.51 -22.57
N ASP A 49 -42.06 22.50 -23.39
CA ASP A 49 -41.86 21.10 -23.03
C ASP A 49 -40.44 20.67 -23.47
N ASN A 50 -39.59 20.39 -22.48
CA ASN A 50 -38.20 19.95 -22.70
C ASN A 50 -38.02 18.44 -22.48
N THR A 51 -39.09 17.65 -22.38
CA THR A 51 -39.02 16.21 -22.09
C THR A 51 -38.25 15.42 -23.14
N ALA A 52 -38.22 15.88 -24.39
CA ALA A 52 -37.48 15.26 -25.49
C ALA A 52 -36.05 15.80 -25.71
N VAL A 53 -35.57 16.70 -24.84
CA VAL A 53 -34.25 17.32 -25.02
C VAL A 53 -33.16 16.35 -24.59
N VAL A 54 -32.51 15.73 -25.58
CA VAL A 54 -31.32 14.89 -25.38
C VAL A 54 -30.08 15.71 -25.71
N ARG A 55 -29.03 15.59 -24.90
CA ARG A 55 -27.74 16.21 -25.19
C ARG A 55 -27.18 15.64 -26.49
N ALA A 56 -26.86 16.50 -27.45
CA ALA A 56 -26.13 16.11 -28.64
C ALA A 56 -24.77 15.53 -28.21
N ALA A 57 -24.51 14.28 -28.56
CA ALA A 57 -23.21 13.67 -28.34
C ALA A 57 -22.24 14.26 -29.37
N ASP A 58 -21.33 15.13 -28.92
CA ASP A 58 -20.24 15.62 -29.75
C ASP A 58 -19.04 14.66 -29.64
N PRO A 59 -18.72 13.88 -30.69
CA PRO A 59 -17.59 12.95 -30.69
C PRO A 59 -16.24 13.67 -30.62
N ALA A 60 -16.15 14.93 -31.05
CA ALA A 60 -14.91 15.71 -30.98
C ALA A 60 -14.58 16.08 -29.53
N ALA A 61 -15.57 16.52 -28.76
CA ALA A 61 -15.44 16.81 -27.34
C ALA A 61 -15.03 15.56 -26.52
N LEU A 62 -15.58 14.38 -26.86
CA LEU A 62 -15.19 13.12 -26.23
C LEU A 62 -13.73 12.77 -26.48
N ARG A 63 -13.26 12.89 -27.73
CA ARG A 63 -11.85 12.61 -28.10
C ARG A 63 -10.87 13.58 -27.46
N ALA A 64 -11.21 14.86 -27.37
CA ALA A 64 -10.37 15.85 -26.69
C ALA A 64 -10.21 15.54 -25.19
N ARG A 65 -11.32 15.15 -24.54
CA ARG A 65 -11.31 14.77 -23.13
C ARG A 65 -10.50 13.50 -22.87
N THR A 66 -10.63 12.48 -23.70
CA THR A 66 -9.86 11.23 -23.52
C THR A 66 -8.38 11.42 -23.86
N GLY A 67 -8.05 12.24 -24.88
CA GLY A 67 -6.67 12.54 -25.25
C GLY A 67 -5.89 13.24 -24.13
N THR A 68 -6.51 14.22 -23.45
CA THR A 68 -5.88 14.93 -22.32
C THR A 68 -5.66 14.01 -21.11
N VAL A 69 -6.61 13.13 -20.80
CA VAL A 69 -6.47 12.15 -19.72
C VAL A 69 -5.39 11.11 -20.05
N ALA A 70 -5.39 10.60 -21.29
CA ALA A 70 -4.41 9.59 -21.72
C ALA A 70 -2.98 10.16 -21.72
N THR A 71 -2.79 11.39 -22.20
CA THR A 71 -1.47 12.05 -22.20
C THR A 71 -0.97 12.30 -20.78
N GLY A 72 -1.83 12.77 -19.86
CA GLY A 72 -1.48 12.92 -18.45
C GLY A 72 -1.08 11.59 -17.80
N PHE A 73 -1.81 10.51 -18.10
CA PHE A 73 -1.50 9.18 -17.59
C PHE A 73 -0.15 8.65 -18.10
N VAL A 74 0.13 8.80 -19.40
CA VAL A 74 1.41 8.41 -19.99
C VAL A 74 2.56 9.21 -19.40
N ALA A 75 2.39 10.52 -19.20
CA ALA A 75 3.41 11.35 -18.56
C ALA A 75 3.69 10.88 -17.12
N ALA A 76 2.65 10.57 -16.33
CA ALA A 76 2.82 10.04 -14.98
C ALA A 76 3.57 8.69 -14.97
N LEU A 77 3.22 7.78 -15.89
CA LEU A 77 3.92 6.50 -16.02
C LEU A 77 5.39 6.67 -16.38
N LEU A 78 5.73 7.59 -17.28
CA LEU A 78 7.12 7.88 -17.64
C LEU A 78 7.93 8.41 -16.45
N VAL A 79 7.34 9.28 -15.64
CA VAL A 79 7.99 9.79 -14.42
C VAL A 79 8.24 8.64 -13.44
N ILE A 80 7.25 7.79 -13.19
CA ILE A 80 7.39 6.63 -12.29
C ILE A 80 8.46 5.67 -12.83
N ALA A 81 8.42 5.35 -14.13
CA ALA A 81 9.38 4.48 -14.77
C ALA A 81 10.82 5.02 -14.73
N GLY A 82 10.99 6.35 -14.75
CA GLY A 82 12.31 6.99 -14.58
C GLY A 82 12.80 7.00 -13.13
N LEU A 83 11.89 7.08 -12.15
CA LEU A 83 12.25 7.18 -10.74
C LEU A 83 12.60 5.82 -10.10
N VAL A 84 11.93 4.74 -10.52
CA VAL A 84 12.12 3.39 -9.97
C VAL A 84 13.57 2.88 -10.10
N PRO A 85 14.25 2.99 -11.25
CA PRO A 85 15.64 2.56 -11.39
C PRO A 85 16.60 3.33 -10.47
N ALA A 86 16.36 4.62 -10.28
CA ALA A 86 17.18 5.46 -9.40
C ALA A 86 17.06 4.98 -7.95
N ALA A 87 15.84 4.72 -7.47
CA ALA A 87 15.62 4.19 -6.13
C ALA A 87 16.26 2.80 -5.95
N TYR A 88 16.07 1.90 -6.93
CA TYR A 88 16.63 0.54 -6.88
C TYR A 88 18.17 0.54 -6.87
N ASN A 89 18.80 1.42 -7.66
CA ASN A 89 20.26 1.55 -7.71
C ASN A 89 20.85 2.05 -6.38
N THR A 90 20.15 2.90 -5.64
CA THR A 90 20.63 3.34 -4.32
C THR A 90 20.54 2.22 -3.29
N MET A 91 19.47 1.42 -3.33
CA MET A 91 19.26 0.32 -2.39
C MET A 91 20.26 -0.82 -2.59
N SER A 92 20.61 -1.13 -3.84
CA SER A 92 21.66 -2.12 -4.14
C SER A 92 23.06 -1.64 -3.71
N GLY A 93 23.31 -0.33 -3.72
CA GLY A 93 24.54 0.24 -3.16
C GLY A 93 24.71 -0.08 -1.67
N PHE A 94 23.64 0.05 -0.88
CA PHE A 94 23.67 -0.25 0.55
C PHE A 94 23.86 -1.74 0.84
N THR A 95 23.21 -2.63 0.08
CA THR A 95 23.40 -4.07 0.28
C THR A 95 24.83 -4.49 -0.02
N ILE A 96 25.45 -3.95 -1.08
CA ILE A 96 26.86 -4.19 -1.40
C ILE A 96 27.78 -3.66 -0.29
N GLN A 97 27.51 -2.47 0.26
CA GLN A 97 28.30 -1.93 1.37
C GLN A 97 28.19 -2.79 2.62
N ASN A 98 26.99 -3.23 2.98
CA ASN A 98 26.78 -4.13 4.12
C ASN A 98 27.52 -5.46 3.94
N LEU A 99 27.42 -6.08 2.76
CA LEU A 99 28.13 -7.31 2.43
C LEU A 99 29.66 -7.15 2.52
N LYS A 100 30.20 -6.01 2.09
CA LYS A 100 31.64 -5.72 2.22
C LYS A 100 32.07 -5.57 3.68
N GLN A 101 31.25 -4.91 4.50
CA GLN A 101 31.53 -4.77 5.94
C GLN A 101 31.50 -6.13 6.64
N GLU A 102 30.51 -6.96 6.33
CA GLU A 102 30.39 -8.31 6.88
C GLU A 102 31.56 -9.20 6.47
N GLN A 103 31.96 -9.16 5.19
CA GLN A 103 33.15 -9.87 4.72
C GLN A 103 34.43 -9.44 5.45
N ALA A 104 34.60 -8.13 5.68
CA ALA A 104 35.77 -7.62 6.40
C ALA A 104 35.78 -8.11 7.85
N LYS A 105 34.61 -8.11 8.51
CA LYS A 105 34.45 -8.61 9.88
C LYS A 105 34.79 -10.10 9.98
N LEU A 106 34.22 -10.92 9.09
CA LEU A 106 34.48 -12.36 9.08
C LEU A 106 35.96 -12.69 8.84
N ARG A 107 36.65 -11.93 7.98
CA ARG A 107 38.10 -12.09 7.77
C ARG A 107 38.91 -11.75 9.02
N GLN A 108 38.51 -10.72 9.75
CA GLN A 108 39.17 -10.38 11.03
C GLN A 108 38.94 -11.49 12.06
N GLU A 109 37.72 -12.03 12.16
CA GLU A 109 37.41 -13.15 13.04
C GLU A 109 38.21 -14.40 12.69
N GLN A 110 38.35 -14.72 11.40
CA GLN A 110 39.20 -15.81 10.90
C GLN A 110 40.65 -15.63 11.31
N ALA A 111 41.24 -14.45 11.07
CA ALA A 111 42.62 -14.18 11.45
C ALA A 111 42.85 -14.30 12.97
N VAL A 112 41.89 -13.85 13.78
CA VAL A 112 41.96 -14.00 15.25
C VAL A 112 41.87 -15.48 15.66
N LEU A 113 41.01 -16.26 15.01
CA LEU A 113 40.88 -17.70 15.27
C LEU A 113 42.15 -18.46 14.89
N GLU A 114 42.74 -18.17 13.72
CA GLU A 114 44.00 -18.78 13.29
C GLU A 114 45.14 -18.51 14.27
N VAL A 115 45.25 -17.26 14.78
CA VAL A 115 46.23 -16.93 15.81
C VAL A 115 45.97 -17.69 17.11
N ARG A 116 44.70 -17.86 17.51
CA ARG A 116 44.36 -18.64 18.71
C ARG A 116 44.67 -20.13 18.54
N GLU A 117 44.35 -20.68 17.38
CA GLU A 117 44.65 -22.07 17.03
C GLU A 117 46.15 -22.31 17.05
N ALA A 118 46.94 -21.46 16.39
CA ALA A 118 48.40 -21.54 16.44
C ALA A 118 48.95 -21.46 17.88
N ASN A 119 48.35 -20.64 18.73
CA ASN A 119 48.70 -20.55 20.15
C ASN A 119 48.30 -21.78 20.97
N LEU A 120 47.27 -22.52 20.58
CA LEU A 120 46.85 -23.77 21.22
C LEU A 120 47.67 -24.96 20.74
N LEU A 121 48.00 -25.01 19.45
CA LEU A 121 48.81 -26.06 18.82
C LEU A 121 50.31 -25.91 19.10
N ASN A 122 50.74 -24.81 19.73
CA ASN A 122 52.15 -24.61 20.06
C ASN A 122 52.64 -25.68 21.06
N VAL A 123 53.51 -26.57 20.57
CA VAL A 123 54.08 -27.71 21.32
C VAL A 123 54.67 -27.28 22.67
N LYS A 124 55.41 -26.17 22.71
CA LYS A 124 56.03 -25.65 23.95
C LYS A 124 55.00 -25.26 25.02
N ARG A 125 53.78 -24.92 24.60
CA ARG A 125 52.66 -24.60 25.49
C ARG A 125 51.92 -25.86 25.91
N LEU A 126 51.77 -26.83 25.00
CA LEU A 126 51.22 -28.14 25.31
C LEU A 126 52.06 -28.88 26.35
N ASP A 127 53.40 -28.83 26.25
CA ASP A 127 54.30 -29.43 27.24
C ASP A 127 54.10 -28.77 28.63
N LYS A 128 54.06 -27.42 28.68
CA LYS A 128 53.78 -26.69 29.93
C LYS A 128 52.40 -27.00 30.51
N LEU A 129 51.39 -27.17 29.65
CA LEU A 129 50.05 -27.56 30.07
C LEU A 129 50.02 -29.00 30.59
N ALA A 130 50.71 -29.93 29.92
CA ALA A 130 50.87 -31.32 30.33
C ALA A 130 51.55 -31.42 31.70
N ASP A 131 52.62 -30.64 31.92
CA ASP A 131 53.29 -30.52 33.21
C ASP A 131 52.35 -29.98 34.30
N SER A 132 51.59 -28.92 34.01
CA SER A 132 50.66 -28.31 34.97
C SER A 132 49.48 -29.21 35.33
N LEU A 133 48.99 -30.00 34.37
CA LEU A 133 47.89 -30.94 34.54
C LEU A 133 48.35 -32.31 35.05
N LYS A 134 49.66 -32.47 35.34
CA LYS A 134 50.29 -33.75 35.71
C LYS A 134 50.01 -34.87 34.71
N MET A 135 49.79 -34.52 33.45
CA MET A 135 49.65 -35.43 32.32
C MET A 135 51.03 -35.67 31.69
N ALA A 136 51.98 -36.16 32.49
CA ALA A 136 53.27 -36.57 31.97
C ALA A 136 53.09 -37.87 31.16
N ALA A 137 53.76 -37.97 30.01
CA ALA A 137 53.75 -39.19 29.22
C ALA A 137 54.14 -40.38 30.10
N PRO A 138 53.30 -41.42 30.22
CA PRO A 138 53.63 -42.58 31.04
C PRO A 138 54.93 -43.19 30.53
N ALA A 139 55.78 -43.64 31.45
CA ALA A 139 56.95 -44.41 31.08
C ALA A 139 56.50 -45.63 30.23
N PRO A 140 57.34 -46.15 29.29
CA PRO A 140 56.95 -47.18 28.31
C PRO A 140 56.31 -48.47 28.88
N THR A 141 56.34 -48.65 30.21
CA THR A 141 55.87 -49.82 30.95
C THR A 141 54.73 -49.51 31.94
N GLN A 142 54.10 -48.33 31.90
CA GLN A 142 53.03 -47.97 32.84
C GLN A 142 51.64 -48.02 32.19
N GLU A 143 50.88 -49.08 32.50
CA GLU A 143 49.48 -49.23 32.09
C GLU A 143 48.56 -48.55 33.12
N MET A 144 47.86 -47.47 32.73
CA MET A 144 46.78 -46.91 33.54
C MET A 144 45.48 -47.65 33.25
N LEU A 145 45.07 -48.52 34.17
CA LEU A 145 43.74 -49.12 34.17
C LEU A 145 42.69 -48.05 34.49
N VAL A 146 41.91 -47.65 33.48
CA VAL A 146 40.70 -46.83 33.66
C VAL A 146 39.64 -47.70 34.33
N SER A 147 39.59 -47.69 35.66
CA SER A 147 38.53 -48.34 36.41
C SER A 147 37.19 -47.65 36.11
N GLY A 148 36.25 -48.40 35.53
CA GLY A 148 34.90 -47.95 35.11
C GLY A 148 33.94 -47.62 36.27
N LYS A 149 34.36 -46.78 37.21
CA LYS A 149 33.48 -46.16 38.22
C LYS A 149 33.49 -44.63 38.07
N SER A 150 33.32 -44.14 36.85
CA SER A 150 33.06 -42.73 36.59
C SER A 150 31.70 -42.58 35.93
N LYS A 151 30.78 -41.82 36.55
CA LYS A 151 29.43 -41.50 36.05
C LYS A 151 29.42 -40.49 34.89
N ALA A 152 30.51 -40.42 34.12
CA ALA A 152 30.70 -39.45 33.04
C ALA A 152 30.96 -40.18 31.72
N GLU A 153 30.05 -41.06 31.32
CA GLU A 153 29.96 -41.49 29.93
C GLU A 153 29.11 -40.47 29.16
N ALA A 154 29.75 -39.60 28.39
CA ALA A 154 29.06 -38.78 27.41
C ALA A 154 28.74 -39.65 26.17
N ARG A 155 27.62 -40.38 26.21
CA ARG A 155 27.07 -41.02 25.01
C ARG A 155 26.47 -39.94 24.11
N ASN A 156 27.03 -39.78 22.91
CA ASN A 156 26.44 -38.94 21.87
C ASN A 156 25.20 -39.65 21.30
N THR A 157 24.02 -39.32 21.82
CA THR A 157 22.75 -39.80 21.24
C THR A 157 22.43 -38.95 20.02
N LEU A 158 22.71 -39.47 18.83
CA LEU A 158 22.22 -38.88 17.59
C LEU A 158 20.68 -38.89 17.61
N PRO A 159 20.00 -37.79 17.26
CA PRO A 159 18.55 -37.76 17.22
C PRO A 159 18.07 -38.60 16.04
N TYR A 160 17.46 -39.76 16.33
CA TYR A 160 16.68 -40.48 15.33
C TYR A 160 15.47 -39.64 14.94
N GLY A 161 15.37 -39.32 13.65
CA GLY A 161 14.34 -38.46 13.08
C GLY A 161 12.93 -38.94 13.40
N THR A 162 12.13 -38.01 13.92
CA THR A 162 10.69 -38.20 14.12
C THR A 162 9.99 -38.08 12.77
N THR A 163 9.63 -39.22 12.17
CA THR A 163 8.61 -39.27 11.12
C THR A 163 7.25 -39.03 11.79
N ALA A 164 6.76 -37.80 11.67
CA ALA A 164 5.42 -37.43 12.10
C ALA A 164 4.40 -38.04 11.13
N ALA A 165 3.65 -39.04 11.61
CA ALA A 165 2.40 -39.46 11.03
C ALA A 165 1.26 -38.78 11.79
N ARG A 166 0.61 -37.80 11.16
CA ARG A 166 -0.84 -37.55 11.22
C ARG A 166 -1.23 -36.44 10.25
#